data_AF-A0A4Y2UDJ4-F1
#
_entry.id   AF-A0A4Y2UDJ4-F1
#
_cell.length_a   1.000
_cell.length_b   1.000
_cell.length_c   1.000
_cell.angle_alpha   90.00
_cell.angle_beta   90.00
_cell.angle_gamma   90.00
#
_symmetry.space_group_name_H-M   'P 1'
#
loop_
_entity.id
_entity.type
_entity.pdbx_description
1 polymer ?
#
loop_
_entity_poly.entity_id
_entity_poly.type
_entity_poly.pdbx_seq_one_letter_code
_entity_poly.pdbx_strand_id
1 'polypeptide(L)'
;MISLDIKNAFNSIKWADLINLLQKYNTPSKLVKIFDSFLKDRSVILNNGDRWNYNIGVPQGSSCGPILWLQVANEALDLFLEQENFLVQAFADDFIILLKASASYRFTEMSKDIMLKFESWATKFNLVFSENKSKYIMFKVKKTITHFPGIYLYGKRISYTNELKYLGIVFDPNQSFMIHLDRIQEKIVRLNEKLRRITRATWGLRPEMVKEIYLSILERIILYGVEIWYKDRVKMNAKLLQIQRYPLLSITKAYRTTSNEALQILSGCVPIDLKAEMIVGMDSKIRGVALSDYTHLIDFEIEERIKPWEI
;
A
#
# COMPACT_ATOMS: atom_id res chain seq x y z
N MET A 1 -4.99 -12.53 -6.01
CA MET A 1 -4.75 -11.65 -4.84
C MET A 1 -6.10 -11.24 -4.29
N ILE A 2 -6.34 -11.52 -3.02
CA ILE A 2 -7.56 -11.15 -2.28
C ILE A 2 -7.13 -10.10 -1.26
N SER A 3 -7.86 -8.99 -1.20
CA SER A 3 -7.70 -7.95 -0.19
C SER A 3 -8.87 -8.01 0.78
N LEU A 4 -8.55 -8.08 2.06
CA LEU A 4 -9.48 -8.07 3.16
C LEU A 4 -9.28 -6.78 3.98
N ASP A 5 -10.38 -6.08 4.22
CA ASP A 5 -10.42 -4.82 5.00
C ASP A 5 -11.21 -5.07 6.29
N ILE A 6 -10.68 -4.64 7.44
CA ILE A 6 -11.35 -4.81 8.74
C ILE A 6 -12.18 -3.57 9.05
N LYS A 7 -13.45 -3.77 9.44
CA LYS A 7 -14.31 -2.68 9.89
C LYS A 7 -13.81 -2.17 11.24
N ASN A 8 -13.40 -0.90 11.29
CA ASN A 8 -13.12 -0.20 12.53
C ASN A 8 -12.10 -0.93 13.43
N ALA A 9 -11.04 -1.44 12.82
CA ALA A 9 -10.07 -2.36 13.41
C ALA A 9 -9.56 -1.91 14.80
N PHE A 10 -8.91 -0.73 14.85
CA PHE A 10 -8.33 -0.19 16.08
C PHE A 10 -9.33 0.03 17.21
N ASN A 11 -10.61 0.31 16.91
CA ASN A 11 -11.60 0.68 17.93
C ASN A 11 -12.40 -0.52 18.47
N SER A 12 -12.21 -1.72 17.89
CA SER A 12 -13.08 -2.88 18.17
C SER A 12 -12.46 -3.91 19.13
N ILE A 13 -11.13 -3.85 19.34
CA ILE A 13 -10.38 -4.81 20.16
C ILE A 13 -10.62 -4.56 21.65
N LYS A 14 -10.84 -5.61 22.44
CA LYS A 14 -10.96 -5.49 23.90
C LYS A 14 -9.59 -5.36 24.55
N TRP A 15 -9.46 -4.50 25.56
CA TRP A 15 -8.19 -4.35 26.27
C TRP A 15 -7.71 -5.63 26.96
N ALA A 16 -8.64 -6.44 27.47
CA ALA A 16 -8.30 -7.73 28.08
C ALA A 16 -7.54 -8.65 27.10
N ASP A 17 -7.95 -8.66 25.82
CA ASP A 17 -7.28 -9.46 24.79
C ASP A 17 -5.86 -8.95 24.53
N LEU A 18 -5.65 -7.63 24.50
CA LEU A 18 -4.32 -7.03 24.37
C LEU A 18 -3.40 -7.38 25.54
N ILE A 19 -3.90 -7.29 26.78
CA ILE A 19 -3.11 -7.65 27.97
C ILE A 19 -2.76 -9.14 27.96
N ASN A 20 -3.70 -10.01 27.58
CA ASN A 20 -3.46 -11.44 27.45
C ASN A 20 -2.40 -11.73 26.37
N LEU A 21 -2.43 -11.02 25.23
CA LEU A 21 -1.40 -11.15 24.19
C LEU A 21 -0.03 -10.67 24.66
N LEU A 22 0.05 -9.54 25.37
CA LEU A 22 1.31 -9.07 25.94
C LEU A 22 1.94 -10.13 26.87
N GLN A 23 1.11 -10.80 27.68
CA GLN A 23 1.55 -11.90 28.52
C GLN A 23 1.97 -13.13 27.70
N LYS A 24 1.19 -13.51 26.68
CA LYS A 24 1.48 -14.62 25.75
C LYS A 24 2.84 -14.43 25.05
N TYR A 25 3.14 -13.21 24.63
CA TYR A 25 4.42 -12.85 23.99
C TYR A 25 5.56 -12.62 24.99
N ASN A 26 5.43 -13.07 26.24
CA ASN A 26 6.45 -12.97 27.29
C ASN A 26 6.95 -11.54 27.54
N THR A 27 6.08 -10.53 27.39
CA THR A 27 6.43 -9.14 27.69
C THR A 27 6.75 -9.00 29.18
N PRO A 28 7.84 -8.30 29.57
CA PRO A 28 8.18 -8.09 30.97
C PRO A 28 7.01 -7.55 31.80
N SER A 29 6.78 -8.14 32.97
CA SER A 29 5.61 -7.85 33.82
C SER A 29 5.46 -6.36 34.18
N LYS A 30 6.57 -5.64 34.32
CA LYS A 30 6.57 -4.18 34.53
C LYS A 30 5.96 -3.42 33.35
N LEU A 31 6.28 -3.81 32.12
CA LEU A 31 5.72 -3.21 30.91
C LEU A 31 4.24 -3.56 30.75
N VAL A 32 3.84 -4.81 31.05
CA VAL A 32 2.43 -5.22 31.04
C VAL A 32 1.61 -4.34 31.98
N LYS A 33 2.11 -4.04 33.18
CA LYS A 33 1.45 -3.11 34.12
C LYS A 33 1.33 -1.69 33.59
N ILE A 34 2.33 -1.21 32.84
CA ILE A 34 2.28 0.11 32.19
C ILE A 34 1.19 0.11 31.11
N PHE A 35 1.11 -0.92 30.28
CA PHE A 35 0.06 -1.05 29.27
C PHE A 35 -1.33 -1.19 29.89
N ASP A 36 -1.48 -1.97 30.96
CA ASP A 36 -2.72 -2.09 31.72
C ASP A 36 -3.17 -0.73 32.26
N SER A 37 -2.28 0.01 32.92
CA SER A 37 -2.55 1.37 33.38
C SER A 37 -2.84 2.35 32.23
N PHE A 38 -2.19 2.19 31.08
CA PHE A 38 -2.39 3.04 29.91
C PHE A 38 -3.77 2.81 29.28
N LEU A 39 -4.26 1.58 29.31
CA LEU A 39 -5.55 1.23 28.75
C LEU A 39 -6.68 1.50 29.75
N LYS A 40 -6.49 1.31 31.05
CA LYS A 40 -7.57 1.36 32.06
C LYS A 40 -8.18 2.75 32.30
N ASP A 41 -9.43 2.76 32.78
CA ASP A 41 -10.20 3.92 33.28
C ASP A 41 -10.27 5.11 32.30
N ARG A 42 -10.32 4.82 31.00
CA ARG A 42 -10.48 5.84 29.96
C ARG A 42 -11.92 6.26 29.77
N SER A 43 -12.05 7.54 29.43
CA SER A 43 -13.33 8.15 29.12
C SER A 43 -13.16 9.23 28.07
N VAL A 44 -14.18 9.43 27.26
CA VAL A 44 -14.31 10.60 26.38
C VAL A 44 -15.42 11.50 26.89
N ILE A 45 -15.26 12.81 26.70
CA ILE A 45 -16.31 13.79 26.96
C ILE A 45 -17.02 14.02 25.64
N LEU A 46 -18.33 13.78 25.61
CA LEU A 46 -19.18 13.99 24.46
C LEU A 46 -19.51 15.48 24.32
N ASN A 47 -19.99 15.90 23.14
CA ASN A 47 -20.31 17.31 22.87
C ASN A 47 -21.37 17.91 23.81
N ASN A 48 -22.21 17.06 24.41
CA ASN A 48 -23.21 17.45 25.40
C ASN A 48 -22.63 17.55 26.84
N GLY A 49 -21.34 17.32 27.03
CA GLY A 49 -20.66 17.33 28.33
C GLY A 49 -20.66 15.99 29.06
N ASP A 50 -21.35 14.97 28.54
CA ASP A 50 -21.44 13.67 29.20
C ASP A 50 -20.12 12.90 29.10
N ARG A 51 -19.78 12.21 30.20
CA ARG A 51 -18.61 11.34 30.26
C ARG A 51 -18.99 9.93 29.85
N TRP A 52 -18.42 9.44 28.75
CA TRP A 52 -18.58 8.07 28.31
C TRP A 52 -17.31 7.26 28.59
N ASN A 53 -17.41 6.30 29.51
CA ASN A 53 -16.33 5.36 29.80
C ASN A 53 -16.34 4.24 28.74
N TYR A 54 -15.16 3.87 28.26
CA TYR A 54 -15.01 2.82 27.27
C TYR A 54 -13.91 1.86 27.69
N ASN A 55 -13.95 0.63 27.17
CA ASN A 55 -13.02 -0.46 27.50
C ASN A 55 -12.54 -1.26 26.27
N ILE A 56 -12.75 -0.67 25.10
CA ILE A 56 -12.41 -1.23 23.80
C ILE A 56 -11.61 -0.19 23.02
N GLY A 57 -10.82 -0.69 22.10
CA GLY A 57 -10.10 0.10 21.16
C GLY A 57 -8.76 0.60 21.69
N VAL A 58 -7.82 0.70 20.77
CA VAL A 58 -6.53 1.28 20.99
C VAL A 58 -6.64 2.78 20.77
N PRO A 59 -6.18 3.64 21.71
CA PRO A 59 -6.25 5.08 21.55
C PRO A 59 -5.58 5.54 20.25
N GLN A 60 -6.39 6.00 19.30
CA GLN A 60 -5.89 6.50 18.01
C GLN A 60 -5.03 7.75 18.24
N GLY A 61 -3.87 7.80 17.58
CA GLY A 61 -2.87 8.85 17.77
C GLY A 61 -1.89 8.60 18.92
N SER A 62 -2.04 7.51 19.68
CA SER A 62 -1.00 7.08 20.63
C SER A 62 0.18 6.41 19.93
N SER A 63 1.40 6.66 20.40
CA SER A 63 2.62 6.03 19.86
C SER A 63 2.63 4.51 20.03
N CYS A 64 2.00 4.00 21.09
CA CYS A 64 1.92 2.58 21.38
C CYS A 64 0.84 1.84 20.58
N GLY A 65 -0.10 2.57 19.99
CA GLY A 65 -1.27 1.97 19.39
C GLY A 65 -0.97 1.00 18.23
N PRO A 66 -0.10 1.37 17.28
CA PRO A 66 0.34 0.46 16.22
C PRO A 66 0.97 -0.84 16.76
N ILE A 67 1.78 -0.76 17.83
CA ILE A 67 2.46 -1.93 18.40
C ILE A 67 1.43 -2.91 18.99
N LEU A 68 0.43 -2.40 19.71
CA LEU A 68 -0.65 -3.22 20.26
C LEU A 68 -1.49 -3.87 19.16
N TRP A 69 -1.74 -3.15 18.05
CA TRP A 69 -2.41 -3.71 16.89
C TRP A 69 -1.61 -4.83 16.23
N LEU A 70 -0.30 -4.64 16.05
CA LEU A 70 0.57 -5.63 15.42
C LEU A 70 0.53 -6.98 16.16
N GLN A 71 0.39 -6.98 17.50
CA GLN A 71 0.24 -8.22 18.26
C GLN A 71 -1.04 -8.97 17.88
N VAL A 72 -2.15 -8.27 17.68
CA VAL A 72 -3.42 -8.88 17.26
C VAL A 72 -3.33 -9.38 15.82
N ALA A 73 -2.73 -8.59 14.93
CA ALA A 73 -2.53 -8.98 13.54
C ALA A 73 -1.59 -10.20 13.40
N ASN A 74 -0.54 -10.28 14.22
CA ASN A 74 0.37 -11.44 14.25
C ASN A 74 -0.36 -12.73 14.60
N GLU A 75 -1.32 -12.71 15.52
CA GLU A 75 -2.14 -13.90 15.81
C GLU A 75 -2.93 -14.39 14.59
N ALA A 76 -3.24 -13.52 13.63
CA ALA A 76 -3.86 -13.91 12.37
C ALA A 76 -2.85 -14.58 11.44
N LEU A 77 -1.66 -13.98 11.33
CA LEU A 77 -0.58 -14.47 10.48
C LEU A 77 -0.05 -15.82 10.97
N ASP A 78 0.04 -16.03 12.28
CA ASP A 78 0.48 -17.29 12.90
C ASP A 78 -0.44 -18.49 12.56
N LEU A 79 -1.67 -18.26 12.08
CA LEU A 79 -2.57 -19.32 11.59
C LEU A 79 -2.14 -19.88 10.23
N PHE A 80 -1.27 -19.16 9.54
CA PHE A 80 -0.86 -19.40 8.17
C PHE A 80 0.64 -19.61 8.14
N LEU A 81 1.05 -20.88 8.32
CA LEU A 81 2.41 -21.26 7.96
C LEU A 81 2.59 -21.05 6.45
N GLU A 82 3.76 -20.57 6.04
CA GLU A 82 4.06 -20.37 4.63
C GLU A 82 3.90 -21.67 3.86
N GLN A 83 3.18 -21.60 2.74
CA GLN A 83 2.98 -22.71 1.83
C GLN A 83 3.26 -22.25 0.41
N GLU A 84 3.77 -23.16 -0.43
CA GLU A 84 4.12 -22.87 -1.82
C GLU A 84 2.96 -22.26 -2.65
N ASN A 85 1.71 -22.58 -2.28
CA ASN A 85 0.52 -22.20 -3.04
C ASN A 85 -0.22 -20.98 -2.49
N PHE A 86 0.12 -20.50 -1.29
CA PHE A 86 -0.46 -19.27 -0.76
C PHE A 86 0.49 -18.50 0.17
N LEU A 87 0.37 -17.18 0.13
CA LEU A 87 1.05 -16.27 1.04
C LEU A 87 0.01 -15.33 1.65
N VAL A 88 0.10 -15.11 2.95
CA VAL A 88 -0.71 -14.13 3.67
C VAL A 88 0.22 -13.04 4.18
N GLN A 89 -0.10 -11.79 3.86
CA GLN A 89 0.64 -10.62 4.32
C GLN A 89 -0.33 -9.61 4.91
N ALA A 90 0.15 -8.83 5.88
CA ALA A 90 -0.61 -7.75 6.48
C ALA A 90 0.22 -6.47 6.55
N PHE A 91 -0.43 -5.33 6.37
CA PHE A 91 0.14 -4.02 6.67
C PHE A 91 -0.89 -3.20 7.43
N ALA A 92 -0.60 -2.90 8.69
CA ALA A 92 -1.61 -2.38 9.61
C ALA A 92 -2.88 -3.25 9.56
N ASP A 93 -4.04 -2.69 9.23
CA ASP A 93 -5.33 -3.36 9.15
C ASP A 93 -5.66 -3.96 7.77
N ASP A 94 -4.84 -3.72 6.76
CA ASP A 94 -4.98 -4.29 5.42
C ASP A 94 -4.36 -5.70 5.37
N PHE A 95 -5.18 -6.71 5.10
CA PHE A 95 -4.70 -8.08 4.87
C PHE A 95 -4.78 -8.42 3.38
N ILE A 96 -3.71 -9.04 2.87
CA ILE A 96 -3.61 -9.55 1.51
C ILE A 96 -3.33 -11.04 1.52
N ILE A 97 -4.09 -11.77 0.70
CA ILE A 97 -3.87 -13.20 0.45
C ILE A 97 -3.49 -13.36 -1.03
N LEU A 98 -2.28 -13.85 -1.26
CA LEU A 98 -1.84 -14.31 -2.57
C LEU A 98 -2.12 -15.80 -2.67
N LEU A 99 -2.83 -16.18 -3.72
CA LEU A 99 -3.11 -17.57 -4.04
C LEU A 99 -2.51 -17.88 -5.40
N LYS A 100 -1.96 -19.08 -5.54
CA LYS A 100 -1.45 -19.63 -6.79
C LYS A 100 -2.10 -20.98 -7.04
N ALA A 101 -2.81 -21.10 -8.15
CA ALA A 101 -3.39 -22.37 -8.59
C ALA A 101 -3.50 -22.42 -10.12
N SER A 102 -3.54 -23.64 -10.67
CA SER A 102 -3.66 -23.90 -12.10
C SER A 102 -5.09 -23.83 -12.64
N ALA A 103 -6.10 -23.85 -11.76
CA ALA A 103 -7.51 -23.87 -12.11
C ALA A 103 -8.38 -23.06 -11.13
N SER A 104 -9.49 -22.49 -11.62
CA SER A 104 -10.42 -21.64 -10.86
C SER A 104 -11.08 -22.35 -9.67
N TYR A 105 -11.43 -23.63 -9.80
CA TYR A 105 -12.06 -24.38 -8.69
C TYR A 105 -11.10 -24.55 -7.50
N ARG A 106 -9.80 -24.75 -7.74
CA ARG A 106 -8.79 -24.85 -6.69
C ARG A 106 -8.64 -23.55 -5.90
N PHE A 107 -8.72 -22.40 -6.56
CA PHE A 107 -8.77 -21.10 -5.87
C PHE A 107 -9.96 -21.03 -4.92
N THR A 108 -11.12 -21.52 -5.35
CA THR A 108 -12.33 -21.54 -4.53
C THR A 108 -12.14 -22.44 -3.31
N GLU A 109 -11.62 -23.66 -3.50
CA GLU A 109 -11.36 -24.61 -2.41
C GLU A 109 -10.34 -24.08 -1.39
N MET A 110 -9.18 -23.63 -1.86
CA MET A 110 -8.13 -23.07 -0.99
C MET A 110 -8.62 -21.84 -0.23
N SER A 111 -9.39 -20.97 -0.90
CA SER A 111 -9.93 -19.77 -0.25
C SER A 111 -10.89 -20.10 0.88
N LYS A 112 -11.62 -21.23 0.83
CA LYS A 112 -12.58 -21.59 1.89
C LYS A 112 -11.90 -21.80 3.24
N ASP A 113 -10.86 -22.64 3.30
CA ASP A 113 -10.13 -22.90 4.55
C ASP A 113 -9.51 -21.62 5.12
N ILE A 114 -8.90 -20.82 4.24
CA ILE A 114 -8.26 -19.54 4.62
C ILE A 114 -9.29 -18.56 5.18
N MET A 115 -10.43 -18.40 4.51
CA MET A 115 -11.49 -17.49 4.96
C MET A 115 -12.08 -17.95 6.29
N LEU A 116 -12.33 -19.25 6.49
CA LEU A 116 -12.83 -19.76 7.76
C LEU A 116 -11.87 -19.50 8.94
N LYS A 117 -10.56 -19.65 8.72
CA LYS A 117 -9.54 -19.32 9.73
C LYS A 117 -9.55 -17.83 10.06
N PHE A 118 -9.61 -16.97 9.04
CA PHE A 118 -9.73 -15.52 9.23
C PHE A 118 -11.02 -15.13 9.95
N GLU A 119 -12.16 -15.71 9.59
CA GLU A 119 -13.45 -15.46 10.23
C GLU A 119 -13.44 -15.88 11.71
N SER A 120 -12.86 -17.03 12.03
CA SER A 120 -12.69 -17.51 13.40
C SER A 120 -11.79 -16.60 14.22
N TRP A 121 -10.64 -16.20 13.66
CA TRP A 121 -9.72 -15.24 14.29
C TRP A 121 -10.40 -13.89 14.53
N ALA A 122 -11.10 -13.35 13.52
CA ALA A 122 -11.79 -12.08 13.65
C ALA A 122 -12.84 -12.15 14.75
N THR A 123 -13.63 -13.24 14.79
CA THR A 123 -14.63 -13.47 15.83
C THR A 123 -13.99 -13.54 17.23
N LYS A 124 -12.85 -14.22 17.39
CA LYS A 124 -12.10 -14.32 18.65
C LYS A 124 -11.72 -12.95 19.20
N PHE A 125 -11.26 -12.03 18.34
CA PHE A 125 -10.83 -10.68 18.72
C PHE A 125 -11.93 -9.60 18.60
N ASN A 126 -13.20 -10.01 18.41
CA ASN A 126 -14.33 -9.10 18.22
C ASN A 126 -14.15 -8.12 17.03
N LEU A 127 -13.49 -8.61 15.98
CA LEU A 127 -13.27 -7.93 14.71
C LEU A 127 -14.26 -8.45 13.65
N VAL A 128 -14.54 -7.63 12.65
CA VAL A 128 -15.42 -8.00 11.53
C VAL A 128 -14.81 -7.50 10.23
N PHE A 129 -14.60 -8.40 9.27
CA PHE A 129 -14.18 -8.00 7.93
C PHE A 129 -15.31 -7.29 7.16
N SER A 130 -14.92 -6.37 6.30
CA SER A 130 -15.81 -5.61 5.43
C SER A 130 -16.04 -6.35 4.12
N GLU A 131 -17.15 -7.06 4.02
CA GLU A 131 -17.56 -7.77 2.79
C GLU A 131 -17.59 -6.87 1.55
N ASN A 132 -18.06 -5.62 1.71
CA ASN A 132 -18.22 -4.67 0.59
C ASN A 132 -16.89 -4.04 0.14
N LYS A 133 -15.94 -3.89 1.06
CA LYS A 133 -14.61 -3.33 0.74
C LYS A 133 -13.60 -4.40 0.36
N SER A 134 -13.79 -5.62 0.85
CA SER A 134 -12.99 -6.77 0.48
C SER A 134 -13.21 -7.08 -1.01
N LYS A 135 -12.13 -7.24 -1.74
CA LYS A 135 -12.13 -7.43 -3.20
C LYS A 135 -11.04 -8.39 -3.58
N TYR A 136 -11.17 -9.02 -4.73
CA TYR A 136 -10.06 -9.79 -5.29
C TYR A 136 -9.80 -9.45 -6.75
N ILE A 137 -8.54 -9.60 -7.13
CA ILE A 137 -8.05 -9.46 -8.50
C ILE A 137 -7.30 -10.74 -8.89
N MET A 138 -7.41 -11.10 -10.17
CA MET A 138 -6.70 -12.23 -10.75
C MET A 138 -5.61 -11.72 -11.69
N PHE A 139 -4.40 -12.24 -11.52
CA PHE A 139 -3.28 -11.97 -12.41
C PHE A 139 -3.17 -13.07 -13.46
N LYS A 140 -2.97 -12.68 -14.72
CA LYS A 140 -2.78 -13.62 -15.83
C LYS A 140 -1.31 -14.00 -15.92
N VAL A 141 -0.98 -15.28 -15.78
CA VAL A 141 0.41 -15.76 -15.93
C VAL A 141 0.68 -16.26 -17.36
N LYS A 142 -0.20 -17.11 -17.92
CA LYS A 142 -0.02 -17.68 -19.29
C LYS A 142 -1.32 -17.95 -20.07
N LYS A 143 -2.43 -18.24 -19.39
CA LYS A 143 -3.70 -18.61 -20.04
C LYS A 143 -4.75 -17.52 -19.88
N THR A 144 -5.64 -17.42 -20.86
CA THR A 144 -6.87 -16.63 -20.76
C THR A 144 -7.69 -17.17 -19.59
N ILE A 145 -8.14 -16.30 -18.70
CA ILE A 145 -9.03 -16.67 -17.60
C ILE A 145 -10.38 -17.03 -18.21
N THR A 146 -10.79 -18.29 -18.09
CA THR A 146 -12.08 -18.78 -18.59
C THR A 146 -13.18 -18.68 -17.53
N HIS A 147 -12.83 -18.84 -16.26
CA HIS A 147 -13.77 -18.80 -15.14
C HIS A 147 -13.18 -18.05 -13.95
N PHE A 148 -13.99 -17.20 -13.33
CA PHE A 148 -13.66 -16.51 -12.09
C PHE A 148 -14.08 -17.35 -10.87
N PRO A 149 -13.20 -17.55 -9.88
CA PRO A 149 -13.51 -18.34 -8.70
C PRO A 149 -14.64 -17.72 -7.86
N GLY A 150 -15.35 -18.57 -7.12
CA GLY A 150 -16.30 -18.14 -6.10
C GLY A 150 -15.56 -18.03 -4.78
N ILE A 151 -15.16 -16.83 -4.40
CA ILE A 151 -14.52 -16.58 -3.09
C ILE A 151 -15.59 -16.02 -2.17
N TYR A 152 -15.69 -16.56 -0.96
CA TYR A 152 -16.76 -16.23 -0.01
C TYR A 152 -16.16 -15.78 1.32
N LEU A 153 -16.76 -14.77 1.93
CA LEU A 153 -16.45 -14.24 3.25
C LEU A 153 -17.79 -14.04 3.98
N TYR A 154 -17.93 -14.62 5.17
CA TYR A 154 -19.18 -14.72 5.93
C TYR A 154 -20.36 -15.23 5.08
N GLY A 155 -20.08 -16.22 4.22
CA GLY A 155 -21.05 -16.79 3.28
C GLY A 155 -21.42 -15.89 2.09
N LYS A 156 -20.92 -14.64 2.00
CA LYS A 156 -21.18 -13.74 0.88
C LYS A 156 -20.02 -13.75 -0.11
N ARG A 157 -20.36 -13.70 -1.40
CA ARG A 157 -19.36 -13.73 -2.47
C ARG A 157 -18.59 -12.40 -2.54
N ILE A 158 -17.27 -12.47 -2.44
CA ILE A 158 -16.37 -11.32 -2.64
C ILE A 158 -16.41 -10.92 -4.13
N SER A 159 -16.46 -9.62 -4.39
CA SER A 159 -16.47 -9.10 -5.76
C SER A 159 -15.10 -9.20 -6.44
N TYR A 160 -15.11 -9.68 -7.69
CA TYR A 160 -13.97 -9.54 -8.60
C TYR A 160 -13.85 -8.09 -9.07
N THR A 161 -12.63 -7.59 -9.20
CA THR A 161 -12.35 -6.25 -9.76
C THR A 161 -11.18 -6.29 -10.73
N ASN A 162 -11.20 -5.38 -11.72
CA ASN A 162 -10.11 -5.15 -12.67
C ASN A 162 -9.08 -4.14 -12.15
N GLU A 163 -9.27 -3.61 -10.95
CA GLU A 163 -8.33 -2.70 -10.32
C GLU A 163 -8.38 -2.90 -8.81
N LEU A 164 -7.22 -3.09 -8.19
CA LEU A 164 -7.09 -3.27 -6.75
C LEU A 164 -5.96 -2.37 -6.24
N LYS A 165 -6.29 -1.47 -5.31
CA LYS A 165 -5.32 -0.57 -4.68
C LYS A 165 -4.77 -1.22 -3.42
N TYR A 166 -3.45 -1.30 -3.30
CA TYR A 166 -2.76 -1.76 -2.10
C TYR A 166 -1.53 -0.89 -1.84
N LEU A 167 -1.38 -0.39 -0.61
CA LEU A 167 -0.29 0.50 -0.18
C LEU A 167 -0.02 1.70 -1.11
N GLY A 168 -1.07 2.24 -1.74
CA GLY A 168 -0.97 3.38 -2.66
C GLY A 168 -0.76 3.03 -4.13
N ILE A 169 -0.40 1.78 -4.45
CA ILE A 169 -0.20 1.28 -5.81
C ILE A 169 -1.49 0.63 -6.31
N VAL A 170 -1.81 0.82 -7.58
CA VAL A 170 -3.01 0.24 -8.21
C VAL A 170 -2.60 -0.86 -9.17
N PHE A 171 -3.01 -2.08 -8.85
CA PHE A 171 -2.75 -3.28 -9.65
C PHE A 171 -3.89 -3.52 -10.63
N ASP A 172 -3.52 -3.83 -11.87
CA ASP A 172 -4.42 -4.30 -12.93
C ASP A 172 -4.14 -5.79 -13.27
N PRO A 173 -5.09 -6.53 -13.88
CA PRO A 173 -4.94 -7.97 -14.15
C PRO A 173 -3.73 -8.33 -15.02
N ASN A 174 -3.27 -7.38 -15.85
CA ASN A 174 -2.13 -7.55 -16.74
C ASN A 174 -0.84 -6.93 -16.17
N GLN A 175 -0.88 -6.35 -14.96
CA GLN A 175 0.25 -5.66 -14.32
C GLN A 175 0.94 -4.66 -15.25
N SER A 176 0.12 -3.92 -16.00
CA SER A 176 0.56 -2.86 -16.92
C SER A 176 0.82 -1.54 -16.20
N PHE A 177 0.17 -1.33 -15.03
CA PHE A 177 0.24 -0.13 -14.20
C PHE A 177 -0.17 1.18 -14.90
N MET A 178 -0.78 1.11 -16.09
CA MET A 178 -1.24 2.31 -16.80
C MET A 178 -2.35 3.04 -16.02
N ILE A 179 -3.28 2.29 -15.43
CA ILE A 179 -4.35 2.85 -14.56
C ILE A 179 -3.74 3.55 -13.35
N HIS A 180 -2.65 3.02 -12.80
CA HIS A 180 -1.92 3.66 -11.70
C HIS A 180 -1.31 4.99 -12.14
N LEU A 181 -0.63 5.01 -13.30
CA LEU A 181 -0.03 6.22 -13.86
C LEU A 181 -1.08 7.27 -14.27
N ASP A 182 -2.25 6.86 -14.75
CA ASP A 182 -3.36 7.77 -15.03
C ASP A 182 -3.83 8.49 -13.75
N ARG A 183 -3.98 7.75 -12.64
CA ARG A 183 -4.34 8.34 -11.33
C ARG A 183 -3.24 9.26 -10.78
N ILE A 184 -1.97 8.89 -10.97
CA ILE A 184 -0.85 9.77 -10.63
C ILE A 184 -0.91 11.04 -11.48
N GLN A 185 -1.13 10.93 -12.79
CA GLN A 185 -1.25 12.10 -13.66
C GLN A 185 -2.35 13.03 -13.17
N GLU A 186 -3.56 12.52 -12.89
CA GLU A 186 -4.66 13.34 -12.37
C GLU A 186 -4.28 14.06 -11.07
N LYS A 187 -3.62 13.36 -10.15
CA LYS A 187 -3.14 13.93 -8.88
C LYS A 187 -2.11 15.05 -9.14
N ILE A 188 -1.14 14.82 -10.02
CA ILE A 188 -0.11 15.79 -10.37
C ILE A 188 -0.70 16.99 -11.11
N VAL A 189 -1.64 16.79 -12.02
CA VAL A 189 -2.33 17.88 -12.72
C VAL A 189 -3.08 18.75 -11.73
N ARG A 190 -3.86 18.17 -10.81
CA ARG A 190 -4.57 18.94 -9.77
C ARG A 190 -3.63 19.72 -8.86
N LEU A 191 -2.51 19.14 -8.45
CA LEU A 191 -1.50 19.83 -7.64
C LEU A 191 -0.83 20.95 -8.44
N ASN A 192 -0.50 20.71 -9.71
CA ASN A 192 0.11 21.69 -10.59
C ASN A 192 -0.85 22.84 -10.93
N GLU A 193 -2.16 22.59 -11.04
CA GLU A 193 -3.16 23.65 -11.20
C GLU A 193 -3.22 24.59 -10.00
N LYS A 194 -3.10 24.04 -8.78
CA LYS A 194 -2.98 24.86 -7.57
C LYS A 194 -1.68 25.66 -7.59
N LEU A 195 -0.56 25.03 -7.96
CA LEU A 195 0.74 25.70 -8.09
C LEU A 195 0.71 26.81 -9.13
N ARG A 196 0.08 26.59 -10.28
CA ARG A 196 -0.09 27.59 -11.35
C ARG A 196 -0.78 28.87 -10.91
N ARG A 197 -1.63 28.83 -9.89
CA ARG A 197 -2.28 30.04 -9.33
C ARG A 197 -1.26 30.99 -8.69
N ILE A 198 -0.14 30.47 -8.20
CA ILE A 198 0.93 31.23 -7.52
C ILE A 198 2.22 31.33 -8.35
N THR A 199 2.27 30.75 -9.55
CA THR A 199 3.45 30.76 -10.44
C THR A 199 3.12 31.38 -11.81
N ARG A 200 2.53 32.58 -11.83
CA ARG A 200 2.23 33.25 -13.10
C ARG A 200 3.51 33.76 -13.78
N ALA A 201 3.39 34.06 -15.09
CA ALA A 201 4.52 34.54 -15.89
C ALA A 201 5.05 35.88 -15.37
N THR A 202 4.14 36.82 -15.11
CA THR A 202 4.44 38.21 -14.73
C THR A 202 4.60 38.44 -13.23
N TRP A 203 4.08 37.55 -12.38
CA TRP A 203 4.18 37.64 -10.92
C TRP A 203 4.03 36.26 -10.27
N GLY A 204 4.53 36.10 -9.04
CA GLY A 204 4.44 34.85 -8.28
C GLY A 204 5.80 34.26 -7.93
N LEU A 205 5.84 32.95 -7.65
CA LEU A 205 7.08 32.28 -7.25
C LEU A 205 8.12 32.31 -8.37
N ARG A 206 9.38 32.43 -7.95
CA ARG A 206 10.54 32.33 -8.84
C ARG A 206 10.72 30.87 -9.33
N PRO A 207 11.14 30.65 -10.59
CA PRO A 207 11.34 29.32 -11.18
C PRO A 207 12.12 28.34 -10.29
N GLU A 208 13.14 28.82 -9.58
CA GLU A 208 13.98 28.00 -8.70
C GLU A 208 13.17 27.40 -7.56
N MET A 209 12.28 28.17 -6.95
CA MET A 209 11.41 27.68 -5.88
C MET A 209 10.36 26.70 -6.39
N VAL A 210 9.87 26.91 -7.63
CA VAL A 210 8.95 25.97 -8.28
C VAL A 210 9.66 24.64 -8.57
N LYS A 211 10.94 24.71 -8.98
CA LYS A 211 11.79 23.54 -9.18
C LYS A 211 12.02 22.78 -7.87
N GLU A 212 12.28 23.48 -6.76
CA GLU A 212 12.39 22.86 -5.44
C GLU A 212 11.11 22.12 -5.03
N ILE A 213 9.94 22.74 -5.24
CA ILE A 213 8.64 22.08 -4.99
C ILE A 213 8.47 20.83 -5.87
N TYR A 214 8.88 20.91 -7.13
CA TYR A 214 8.82 19.75 -8.03
C TYR A 214 9.71 18.60 -7.52
N LEU A 215 10.99 18.86 -7.23
CA LEU A 215 11.96 17.85 -6.79
C LEU A 215 11.62 17.25 -5.42
N SER A 216 11.13 18.07 -4.48
CA SER A 216 10.82 17.62 -3.12
C SER A 216 9.49 16.89 -2.99
N ILE A 217 8.47 17.29 -3.77
CA ILE A 217 7.09 16.79 -3.59
C ILE A 217 6.60 16.04 -4.82
N LEU A 218 6.50 16.71 -5.96
CA LEU A 218 5.81 16.14 -7.14
C LEU A 218 6.57 14.94 -7.70
N GLU A 219 7.89 15.04 -7.80
CA GLU A 219 8.75 13.96 -8.23
C GLU A 219 8.63 12.74 -7.31
N ARG A 220 8.63 12.95 -5.99
CA ARG A 220 8.46 11.89 -4.99
C ARG A 220 7.09 11.21 -5.08
N ILE A 221 6.04 11.97 -5.40
CA ILE A 221 4.70 11.39 -5.64
C ILE A 221 4.69 10.52 -6.90
N ILE A 222 5.38 10.95 -7.98
CA ILE A 222 5.44 10.19 -9.23
C ILE A 222 6.23 8.90 -9.05
N LEU A 223 7.35 8.96 -8.33
CA LEU A 223 8.29 7.84 -8.14
C LEU A 223 7.96 6.93 -6.96
N TYR A 224 6.83 7.14 -6.28
CA TYR A 224 6.43 6.31 -5.16
C TYR A 224 6.21 4.85 -5.61
N GLY A 225 6.94 3.90 -4.99
CA GLY A 225 6.86 2.47 -5.30
C GLY A 225 7.35 2.11 -6.71
N VAL A 226 8.26 2.91 -7.29
CA VAL A 226 8.76 2.73 -8.66
C VAL A 226 9.33 1.34 -8.91
N GLU A 227 9.93 0.72 -7.89
CA GLU A 227 10.48 -0.64 -7.96
C GLU A 227 9.42 -1.72 -8.24
N ILE A 228 8.14 -1.46 -7.94
CA ILE A 228 7.05 -2.41 -8.14
C ILE A 228 6.42 -2.25 -9.52
N TRP A 229 6.17 -1.00 -9.94
CA TRP A 229 5.36 -0.73 -11.13
C TRP A 229 6.17 -0.40 -12.38
N TYR A 230 7.40 0.09 -12.25
CA TYR A 230 8.19 0.50 -13.40
C TYR A 230 8.68 -0.71 -14.20
N LYS A 231 8.46 -0.66 -15.51
CA LYS A 231 8.97 -1.61 -16.49
C LYS A 231 9.37 -0.79 -17.70
N ASP A 232 10.59 -0.97 -18.19
CA ASP A 232 11.08 -0.24 -19.36
C ASP A 232 10.27 -0.60 -20.61
N ARG A 233 9.22 0.17 -20.85
CA ARG A 233 8.26 0.00 -21.94
C ARG A 233 7.96 1.36 -22.53
N VAL A 234 8.01 1.44 -23.86
CA VAL A 234 7.78 2.68 -24.63
C VAL A 234 6.52 3.43 -24.18
N LYS A 235 5.39 2.74 -24.00
CA LYS A 235 4.13 3.37 -23.57
C LYS A 235 4.20 3.95 -22.15
N MET A 236 4.93 3.29 -21.25
CA MET A 236 5.10 3.71 -19.87
C MET A 236 6.02 4.93 -19.78
N ASN A 237 7.18 4.87 -20.45
CA ASN A 237 8.14 5.97 -20.52
C ASN A 237 7.49 7.22 -21.15
N ALA A 238 6.76 7.06 -22.25
CA ALA A 238 5.99 8.15 -22.85
C ALA A 238 4.96 8.76 -21.88
N LYS A 239 4.27 7.93 -21.09
CA LYS A 239 3.31 8.40 -20.08
C LYS A 239 3.99 9.16 -18.95
N LEU A 240 5.13 8.67 -18.47
CA LEU A 240 5.95 9.32 -17.46
C LEU A 240 6.41 10.71 -17.91
N LEU A 241 6.92 10.83 -19.14
CA LEU A 241 7.28 12.11 -19.75
C LEU A 241 6.07 13.06 -19.87
N GLN A 242 4.89 12.54 -20.22
CA GLN A 242 3.65 13.34 -20.22
C GLN A 242 3.29 13.86 -18.82
N ILE A 243 3.46 13.06 -17.77
CA ILE A 243 3.22 13.48 -16.39
C ILE A 243 4.23 14.57 -15.97
N GLN A 244 5.52 14.38 -16.30
CA GLN A 244 6.57 15.34 -15.98
C GLN A 244 6.36 16.70 -16.67
N ARG A 245 5.80 16.71 -17.87
CA ARG A 245 5.57 17.94 -18.64
C ARG A 245 4.83 19.03 -17.86
N TYR A 246 3.85 18.65 -17.03
CA TYR A 246 3.01 19.60 -16.30
C TYR A 246 3.81 20.50 -15.33
N PRO A 247 4.61 19.96 -14.40
CA PRO A 247 5.48 20.77 -13.55
C PRO A 247 6.58 21.49 -14.34
N LEU A 248 7.17 20.87 -15.37
CA LEU A 248 8.24 21.54 -16.13
C LEU A 248 7.76 22.81 -16.84
N LEU A 249 6.54 22.81 -17.39
CA LEU A 249 5.93 24.02 -17.94
C LEU A 249 5.72 25.11 -16.87
N SER A 250 5.46 24.74 -15.62
CA SER A 250 5.31 25.70 -14.52
C SER A 250 6.66 26.26 -14.06
N ILE A 251 7.73 25.45 -14.13
CA ILE A 251 9.11 25.88 -13.82
C ILE A 251 9.62 26.84 -14.89
N THR A 252 9.59 26.43 -16.16
CA THR A 252 10.17 27.20 -17.26
C THR A 252 9.30 28.39 -17.70
N LYS A 253 8.01 28.38 -17.34
CA LYS A 253 7.00 29.34 -17.81
C LYS A 253 6.89 29.39 -19.34
N ALA A 254 7.31 28.33 -20.02
CA ALA A 254 7.30 28.23 -21.48
C ALA A 254 5.89 27.99 -22.07
N TYR A 255 5.77 28.15 -23.39
CA TYR A 255 4.54 27.87 -24.10
C TYR A 255 4.19 26.38 -24.05
N ARG A 256 2.88 26.07 -24.13
CA ARG A 256 2.39 24.68 -24.14
C ARG A 256 2.84 23.87 -25.37
N THR A 257 3.40 24.52 -26.40
CA THR A 257 3.92 23.91 -27.62
C THR A 257 5.40 23.54 -27.54
N THR A 258 6.13 23.98 -26.50
CA THR A 258 7.55 23.67 -26.32
C THR A 258 7.77 22.16 -26.20
N SER A 259 8.77 21.59 -26.86
CA SER A 259 9.04 20.14 -26.80
C SER A 259 9.41 19.68 -25.38
N ASN A 260 9.25 18.38 -25.09
CA ASN A 260 9.58 17.84 -23.76
C ASN A 260 11.08 17.95 -23.47
N GLU A 261 11.90 17.69 -24.47
CA GLU A 261 13.35 17.74 -24.42
C GLU A 261 13.82 19.17 -24.08
N ALA A 262 13.25 20.18 -24.75
CA ALA A 262 13.56 21.57 -24.46
C ALA A 262 13.16 21.95 -23.03
N LEU A 263 12.01 21.47 -22.53
CA LEU A 263 11.60 21.73 -21.15
C LEU A 263 12.55 21.11 -20.13
N GLN A 264 13.05 19.90 -20.38
CA GLN A 264 14.00 19.22 -19.49
C GLN A 264 15.34 19.96 -19.44
N ILE A 265 15.85 20.39 -20.60
CA ILE A 265 17.09 21.18 -20.70
C ILE A 265 16.93 22.53 -19.99
N LEU A 266 15.88 23.30 -20.32
CA LEU A 266 15.66 24.63 -19.75
C LEU A 266 15.39 24.60 -18.23
N SER A 267 14.71 23.56 -17.74
CA SER A 267 14.48 23.39 -16.30
C SER A 267 15.68 22.77 -15.58
N GLY A 268 16.65 22.19 -16.31
CA GLY A 268 17.73 21.38 -15.75
C GLY A 268 17.22 20.20 -14.92
N CYS A 269 16.13 19.56 -15.37
CA CYS A 269 15.53 18.40 -14.72
C CYS A 269 15.77 17.15 -15.56
N VAL A 270 16.21 16.07 -14.93
CA VAL A 270 16.42 14.76 -15.59
C VAL A 270 15.07 14.22 -16.08
N PRO A 271 14.99 13.62 -17.27
CA PRO A 271 13.80 12.89 -17.71
C PRO A 271 13.33 11.87 -16.67
N ILE A 272 12.05 11.93 -16.30
CA ILE A 272 11.55 11.17 -15.14
C ILE A 272 11.55 9.65 -15.38
N ASP A 273 11.47 9.22 -16.63
CA ASP A 273 11.60 7.84 -17.08
C ASP A 273 13.03 7.31 -16.87
N LEU A 274 14.05 8.07 -17.26
CA LEU A 274 15.45 7.73 -16.98
C LEU A 274 15.74 7.71 -15.47
N LYS A 275 15.11 8.61 -14.71
CA LYS A 275 15.24 8.63 -13.26
C LYS A 275 14.57 7.41 -12.61
N ALA A 276 13.42 6.99 -13.12
CA ALA A 276 12.77 5.76 -12.68
C ALA A 276 13.66 4.54 -12.95
N GLU A 277 14.21 4.43 -14.15
CA GLU A 277 15.17 3.38 -14.51
C GLU A 277 16.39 3.38 -13.59
N MET A 278 16.98 4.56 -13.32
CA MET A 278 18.12 4.70 -12.43
C MET A 278 17.81 4.22 -11.01
N ILE A 279 16.65 4.58 -10.44
CA ILE A 279 16.27 4.15 -9.09
C ILE A 279 16.09 2.64 -9.03
N VAL A 280 15.41 2.04 -10.00
CA VAL A 280 15.25 0.58 -10.08
C VAL A 280 16.61 -0.12 -10.24
N GLY A 281 17.51 0.46 -11.04
CA GLY A 281 18.88 -0.03 -11.21
C GLY A 281 19.75 0.10 -9.96
N MET A 282 19.50 1.09 -9.10
CA MET A 282 20.18 1.24 -7.81
C MET A 282 19.63 0.25 -6.78
N ASP A 283 18.30 0.14 -6.67
CA ASP A 283 17.64 -0.73 -5.70
C ASP A 283 17.94 -2.21 -5.96
N SER A 284 17.97 -2.63 -7.22
CA SER A 284 18.37 -4.00 -7.59
C SER A 284 19.79 -4.34 -7.11
N LYS A 285 20.74 -3.40 -7.22
CA LYS A 285 22.12 -3.59 -6.72
C LYS A 285 22.19 -3.63 -5.20
N ILE A 286 21.45 -2.74 -4.51
CA ILE A 286 21.39 -2.69 -3.05
C ILE A 286 20.78 -3.99 -2.49
N ARG A 287 19.74 -4.52 -3.15
CA ARG A 287 19.08 -5.77 -2.76
C ARG A 287 19.84 -7.03 -3.18
N GLY A 288 21.02 -6.91 -3.81
CA GLY A 288 21.79 -8.06 -4.30
C GLY A 288 21.10 -8.85 -5.42
N VAL A 289 20.12 -8.25 -6.11
CA VAL A 289 19.38 -8.87 -7.22
C VAL A 289 20.16 -8.65 -8.51
N ALA A 290 20.83 -9.69 -9.01
CA ALA A 290 21.42 -9.65 -10.34
C ALA A 290 20.32 -9.51 -11.40
N LEU A 291 20.42 -8.49 -12.26
CA LEU A 291 19.48 -8.16 -13.34
C LEU A 291 19.31 -9.25 -14.42
N SER A 292 19.97 -10.40 -14.32
CA SER A 292 19.99 -11.44 -15.34
C SER A 292 18.80 -12.41 -15.31
N ASP A 293 18.02 -12.48 -14.22
CA ASP A 293 16.93 -13.47 -14.09
C ASP A 293 15.56 -12.80 -13.92
N TYR A 294 15.10 -12.07 -14.94
CA TYR A 294 13.68 -11.73 -15.09
C TYR A 294 12.88 -12.94 -15.61
N THR A 295 12.82 -14.00 -14.82
CA THR A 295 11.96 -15.19 -15.07
C THR A 295 10.72 -15.13 -14.19
N HIS A 296 9.82 -14.19 -14.49
CA HIS A 296 8.37 -14.22 -14.17
C HIS A 296 7.89 -14.57 -12.75
N LEU A 297 8.75 -14.55 -11.74
CA LEU A 297 8.41 -14.76 -10.33
C LEU A 297 8.98 -13.59 -9.55
N ILE A 298 8.08 -12.80 -8.95
CA ILE A 298 8.48 -11.88 -7.88
C ILE A 298 8.78 -12.78 -6.70
N ASP A 299 10.05 -12.96 -6.41
CA ASP A 299 10.51 -13.66 -5.22
C ASP A 299 10.61 -12.64 -4.08
N PHE A 300 9.74 -12.79 -3.08
CA PHE A 300 9.65 -11.89 -1.93
C PHE A 300 10.69 -12.24 -0.85
N GLU A 301 11.43 -13.35 -0.97
CA GLU A 301 12.38 -13.84 0.04
C GLU A 301 13.70 -13.03 0.11
N ILE A 302 13.89 -12.04 -0.75
CA ILE A 302 15.16 -11.26 -0.80
C ILE A 302 15.23 -10.24 0.36
N GLU A 303 14.11 -9.88 1.00
CA GLU A 303 14.08 -8.95 2.15
C GLU A 303 14.68 -9.53 3.44
N GLU A 304 14.84 -10.86 3.57
CA GLU A 304 15.35 -11.47 4.82
C GLU A 304 16.88 -11.56 4.91
N ARG A 305 17.63 -11.18 3.87
CA ARG A 305 19.09 -11.36 3.86
C ARG A 305 19.91 -10.27 4.52
N ILE A 306 19.33 -9.11 4.84
CA ILE A 306 20.03 -8.07 5.61
C ILE A 306 19.28 -7.86 6.91
N LYS A 307 19.87 -8.36 8.00
CA LYS A 307 19.33 -8.12 9.33
C LYS A 307 19.47 -6.62 9.65
N PRO A 308 18.44 -5.96 10.21
CA PRO A 308 18.40 -4.49 10.37
C PRO A 308 19.57 -3.83 11.12
N TRP A 309 20.45 -4.61 11.77
CA TRP A 309 21.59 -4.13 12.56
C TRP A 309 22.95 -4.31 11.88
N GLU A 310 22.99 -4.74 10.63
CA GLU A 310 24.23 -4.86 9.84
C GLU A 310 24.38 -3.67 8.86
N ILE A 311 24.39 -2.44 9.41
CA ILE A 311 24.84 -1.22 8.71
C ILE A 311 26.13 -0.73 9.35
#